data_AF-A0A1B6K1E8-F1
#
_entry.id   AF-A0A1B6K1E8-F1
#
_cell.length_a   1.000
_cell.length_b   1.000
_cell.length_c   1.000
_cell.angle_alpha   90.00
_cell.angle_beta   90.00
_cell.angle_gamma   90.00
#
_symmetry.space_group_name_H-M   'P 1'
#
loop_
_entity.id
_entity.type
_entity.pdbx_description
1 polymer ?
#
loop_
_entity_poly.entity_id
_entity_poly.type
_entity_poly.pdbx_seq_one_letter_code
_entity_poly.pdbx_strand_id
1 'polypeptide(L)'
;MPWTVVLSVLIVYTICQAEVEEKDEYDNIQEVISNLSKIYEDPTKSTHRHLLETGILYLDKLLYLEDAVKEGVPKAERLIRKLHKDGAYEQLVNVPFSILIGHYGWNSMEVAEYENMVHRAKEIWRYFLDEITYGSFEASTTPVNRPIINYETLEISQSD
;
A
#
# COMPACT_ATOMS: atom_id res chain seq x y z
N MET A 1 -16.05 -31.16 -36.46
CA MET A 1 -16.14 -29.80 -35.89
C MET A 1 -16.25 -29.81 -34.35
N PRO A 2 -15.25 -30.27 -33.57
CA PRO A 2 -15.25 -30.13 -32.10
C PRO A 2 -14.31 -29.03 -31.56
N TRP A 3 -13.41 -28.49 -32.38
CA TRP A 3 -12.36 -27.57 -31.92
C TRP A 3 -12.87 -26.16 -31.58
N THR A 4 -13.96 -25.70 -32.20
CA THR A 4 -14.55 -24.38 -31.94
C THR A 4 -15.21 -24.28 -30.58
N VAL A 5 -15.72 -25.39 -30.03
CA VAL A 5 -16.34 -25.44 -28.69
C VAL A 5 -15.28 -25.41 -27.59
N VAL A 6 -14.13 -26.06 -27.81
CA VAL A 6 -13.02 -26.04 -26.85
C VAL A 6 -12.39 -24.64 -26.78
N LEU A 7 -12.26 -23.96 -27.91
CA LEU A 7 -11.78 -22.57 -27.98
C LEU A 7 -12.75 -21.58 -27.32
N SER A 8 -14.07 -21.73 -27.50
CA SER A 8 -15.04 -20.83 -26.84
C SER A 8 -15.13 -21.07 -25.34
N VAL A 9 -15.01 -22.31 -24.86
CA VAL A 9 -14.94 -22.60 -23.41
C VAL A 9 -13.64 -22.07 -22.81
N LEU A 10 -12.50 -22.17 -23.51
CA LEU A 10 -11.23 -21.59 -23.04
C LEU A 10 -11.27 -20.06 -23.02
N ILE A 11 -11.84 -19.42 -24.05
CA ILE A 11 -11.99 -17.96 -24.11
C ILE A 11 -12.95 -17.47 -23.01
N VAL A 12 -14.08 -18.15 -22.80
CA VAL A 12 -14.99 -17.83 -21.69
C VAL A 12 -14.35 -18.12 -20.34
N TYR A 13 -13.54 -19.18 -20.19
CA TYR A 13 -12.79 -19.46 -18.96
C TYR A 13 -11.72 -18.39 -18.69
N THR A 14 -10.97 -17.93 -19.71
CA THR A 14 -9.98 -16.85 -19.57
C THR A 14 -10.62 -15.47 -19.35
N ILE A 15 -11.79 -15.21 -19.94
CA ILE A 15 -12.53 -13.94 -19.74
C ILE A 15 -13.25 -13.96 -18.38
N CYS A 16 -13.79 -15.10 -17.94
CA CYS A 16 -14.36 -15.25 -16.61
C CYS A 16 -13.31 -15.26 -15.51
N GLN A 17 -12.09 -15.76 -15.76
CA GLN A 17 -10.98 -15.60 -14.80
C GLN A 17 -10.38 -14.19 -14.80
N ALA A 18 -10.51 -13.42 -15.89
CA ALA A 18 -10.14 -12.00 -15.88
C ALA A 18 -11.15 -11.11 -15.13
N GLU A 19 -12.38 -11.58 -14.90
CA GLU A 19 -13.43 -10.85 -14.17
C GLU A 19 -13.68 -11.36 -12.75
N VAL A 20 -13.15 -12.51 -12.36
CA VAL A 20 -13.22 -13.06 -11.00
C VAL A 20 -11.94 -12.71 -10.23
N GLU A 21 -12.04 -11.59 -9.51
CA GLU A 21 -11.65 -11.47 -8.09
C GLU A 21 -10.23 -11.04 -7.67
N GLU A 22 -9.47 -10.33 -8.51
CA GLU A 22 -8.32 -9.55 -7.98
C GLU A 22 -8.76 -8.24 -7.27
N LYS A 23 -10.08 -7.94 -7.29
CA LYS A 23 -10.60 -6.59 -7.06
C LYS A 23 -10.97 -6.26 -5.61
N ASP A 24 -11.03 -7.25 -4.72
CA ASP A 24 -11.54 -7.07 -3.35
C ASP A 24 -10.50 -7.36 -2.24
N GLU A 25 -9.28 -7.79 -2.59
CA GLU A 25 -8.34 -8.28 -1.57
C GLU A 25 -7.82 -7.19 -0.62
N TYR A 26 -7.80 -5.92 -1.02
CA TYR A 26 -7.41 -4.78 -0.17
C TYR A 26 -8.41 -3.60 -0.17
N ASP A 27 -9.57 -3.74 -0.82
CA ASP A 27 -10.49 -2.61 -1.05
C ASP A 27 -11.14 -2.05 0.22
N ASN A 28 -11.35 -2.92 1.22
CA ASN A 28 -11.93 -2.53 2.50
C ASN A 28 -10.88 -2.11 3.55
N ILE A 29 -9.60 -1.95 3.18
CA ILE A 29 -8.55 -1.57 4.14
C ILE A 29 -8.87 -0.26 4.88
N GLN A 30 -9.61 0.66 4.26
CA GLN A 30 -10.08 1.90 4.90
C GLN A 30 -11.02 1.64 6.07
N GLU A 31 -11.92 0.66 5.93
CA GLU A 31 -12.83 0.25 7.00
C GLU A 31 -12.05 -0.38 8.15
N VAL A 32 -11.09 -1.25 7.84
CA VAL A 32 -10.23 -1.89 8.85
C VAL A 32 -9.41 -0.85 9.62
N ILE A 33 -8.82 0.13 8.92
CA ILE A 33 -8.12 1.25 9.55
C ILE A 33 -9.05 2.02 10.48
N SER A 34 -10.26 2.37 10.01
CA SER A 34 -11.25 3.09 10.81
C SER A 34 -11.66 2.32 12.07
N ASN A 35 -11.80 1.00 11.95
CA ASN A 35 -12.11 0.15 13.10
C ASN A 35 -10.96 0.13 14.10
N LEU A 36 -9.70 0.01 13.64
CA LEU A 36 -8.55 0.19 14.52
C LEU A 36 -8.52 1.57 15.18
N SER A 37 -8.85 2.65 14.45
CA SER A 37 -8.84 4.00 15.03
C SER A 37 -9.83 4.11 16.17
N LYS A 38 -11.05 3.59 15.98
CA LYS A 38 -12.09 3.56 17.03
C LYS A 38 -11.65 2.77 18.25
N ILE A 39 -10.95 1.64 18.06
CA ILE A 39 -10.42 0.85 19.17
C ILE A 39 -9.31 1.60 19.90
N TYR A 40 -8.42 2.28 19.17
CA TYR A 40 -7.33 3.06 19.77
C TYR A 40 -7.85 4.29 20.53
N GLU A 41 -8.88 4.95 20.02
CA GLU A 41 -9.53 6.07 20.70
C GLU A 41 -10.22 5.65 22.00
N ASP A 42 -10.89 4.49 22.00
CA ASP A 42 -11.61 3.97 23.15
C ASP A 42 -11.58 2.43 23.22
N PRO A 43 -10.55 1.86 23.87
CA PRO A 43 -10.40 0.41 23.98
C PRO A 43 -11.57 -0.29 24.69
N THR A 44 -12.35 0.44 25.50
CA THR A 44 -13.49 -0.11 26.27
C THR A 44 -14.64 -0.57 25.39
N LYS A 45 -14.71 -0.07 24.15
CA LYS A 45 -15.73 -0.45 23.16
C LYS A 45 -15.38 -1.71 22.39
N SER A 46 -14.25 -2.33 22.69
CA SER A 46 -13.73 -3.47 21.95
C SER A 46 -13.20 -4.54 22.91
N THR A 47 -13.29 -5.79 22.48
CA THR A 47 -12.64 -6.89 23.19
C THR A 47 -11.20 -7.05 22.73
N HIS A 48 -10.36 -7.65 23.57
CA HIS A 48 -9.00 -8.03 23.18
C HIS A 48 -8.99 -8.83 21.87
N ARG A 49 -9.90 -9.80 21.75
CA ARG A 49 -10.06 -10.63 20.54
C ARG A 49 -10.38 -9.77 19.31
N HIS A 50 -11.31 -8.82 19.43
CA HIS A 50 -11.68 -7.97 18.30
C HIS A 50 -10.51 -7.08 17.85
N LEU A 51 -9.69 -6.57 18.77
CA LEU A 51 -8.47 -5.84 18.43
C LEU A 51 -7.48 -6.71 17.65
N LEU A 52 -7.22 -7.94 18.11
CA LEU A 52 -6.32 -8.85 17.41
C LEU A 52 -6.85 -9.23 16.03
N GLU A 53 -8.11 -9.61 15.91
CA GLU A 53 -8.74 -9.95 14.62
C GLU A 53 -8.66 -8.76 13.64
N THR A 54 -8.94 -7.55 14.12
CA THR A 54 -8.86 -6.33 13.28
C THR A 54 -7.41 -6.01 12.90
N GLY A 55 -6.45 -6.22 13.81
CA GLY A 55 -5.02 -6.01 13.53
C GLY A 55 -4.45 -7.01 12.53
N ILE A 56 -4.82 -8.30 12.66
CA ILE A 56 -4.43 -9.35 11.71
C ILE A 56 -5.01 -9.05 10.34
N LEU A 57 -6.30 -8.70 10.27
CA LEU A 57 -6.94 -8.31 9.02
C LEU A 57 -6.24 -7.09 8.41
N TYR A 58 -5.86 -6.10 9.22
CA TYR A 58 -5.13 -4.94 8.72
C TYR A 58 -3.80 -5.32 8.08
N LEU A 59 -3.03 -6.19 8.74
CA LEU A 59 -1.76 -6.66 8.22
C LEU A 59 -1.92 -7.48 6.93
N ASP A 60 -2.91 -8.37 6.88
CA ASP A 60 -3.28 -9.15 5.70
C ASP A 60 -3.58 -8.23 4.51
N LYS A 61 -4.45 -7.24 4.70
CA LYS A 61 -4.78 -6.24 3.68
C LYS A 61 -3.58 -5.39 3.25
N LEU A 62 -2.67 -5.07 4.16
CA LEU A 62 -1.43 -4.37 3.83
C LEU A 62 -0.50 -5.22 2.95
N LEU A 63 -0.41 -6.53 3.19
CA LEU A 63 0.41 -7.44 2.38
C LEU A 63 -0.14 -7.55 0.95
N TYR A 64 -1.45 -7.75 0.80
CA TYR A 64 -2.10 -7.73 -0.51
C TYR A 64 -1.87 -6.40 -1.25
N LEU A 65 -1.94 -5.28 -0.53
CA LEU A 65 -1.65 -3.98 -1.10
C LEU A 65 -0.16 -3.82 -1.47
N GLU A 66 0.75 -4.40 -0.70
CA GLU A 66 2.19 -4.45 -0.98
C GLU A 66 2.48 -5.15 -2.30
N ASP A 67 1.90 -6.33 -2.49
CA ASP A 67 2.07 -7.13 -3.70
C ASP A 67 1.49 -6.40 -4.91
N ALA A 68 0.28 -5.84 -4.79
CA ALA A 68 -0.32 -5.06 -5.87
C ALA A 68 0.48 -3.80 -6.26
N VAL A 69 1.13 -3.13 -5.29
CA VAL A 69 2.03 -2.01 -5.59
C VAL A 69 3.29 -2.50 -6.30
N LYS A 70 3.89 -3.62 -5.88
CA LYS A 70 5.06 -4.23 -6.54
C LYS A 70 4.76 -4.65 -7.98
N GLU A 71 3.53 -5.08 -8.25
CA GLU A 71 3.05 -5.44 -9.59
C GLU A 71 2.66 -4.21 -10.44
N GLY A 72 2.75 -3.00 -9.89
CA GLY A 72 2.47 -1.76 -10.61
C GLY A 72 0.98 -1.53 -10.85
N VAL A 73 0.10 -2.07 -9.99
CA VAL A 73 -1.36 -1.89 -10.12
C VAL A 73 -1.73 -0.42 -9.84
N PRO A 74 -2.24 0.36 -10.82
CA PRO A 74 -2.45 1.81 -10.64
C PRO A 74 -3.53 2.16 -9.60
N LYS A 75 -4.40 1.21 -9.27
CA LYS A 75 -5.40 1.37 -8.19
C LYS A 75 -4.73 1.32 -6.81
N ALA A 76 -3.77 0.41 -6.62
CA ALA A 76 -3.03 0.24 -5.38
C ALA A 76 -2.19 1.48 -5.05
N GLU A 77 -1.47 2.02 -6.04
CA GLU A 77 -0.70 3.26 -5.88
C GLU A 77 -1.56 4.46 -5.47
N ARG A 78 -2.74 4.61 -6.09
CA ARG A 78 -3.68 5.68 -5.73
C ARG A 78 -4.22 5.48 -4.31
N LEU A 79 -4.47 4.23 -3.93
CA LEU A 79 -4.96 3.88 -2.61
C LEU A 79 -3.90 4.17 -1.53
N ILE A 80 -2.64 3.77 -1.69
CA ILE A 80 -1.58 4.07 -0.70
C ILE A 80 -1.40 5.58 -0.49
N ARG A 81 -1.46 6.38 -1.56
CA ARG A 81 -1.38 7.85 -1.47
C ARG A 81 -2.57 8.43 -0.72
N LYS A 82 -3.77 7.90 -0.96
CA LYS A 82 -4.98 8.29 -0.24
C LYS A 82 -4.89 7.92 1.24
N LEU A 83 -4.55 6.67 1.55
CA LEU A 83 -4.39 6.18 2.92
C LEU A 83 -3.36 6.98 3.71
N HIS A 84 -2.22 7.30 3.09
CA HIS A 84 -1.19 8.13 3.70
C HIS A 84 -1.73 9.54 4.02
N LYS A 85 -2.40 10.17 3.04
CA LYS A 85 -3.02 11.49 3.24
C LYS A 85 -4.10 11.48 4.34
N ASP A 86 -4.81 10.36 4.48
CA ASP A 86 -5.85 10.16 5.48
C ASP A 86 -5.27 9.85 6.88
N GLY A 87 -3.95 9.77 7.04
CA GLY A 87 -3.28 9.63 8.35
C GLY A 87 -3.04 8.18 8.80
N ALA A 88 -3.13 7.20 7.88
CA ALA A 88 -3.06 5.78 8.23
C ALA A 88 -1.69 5.37 8.82
N TYR A 89 -0.60 5.96 8.33
CA TYR A 89 0.75 5.70 8.86
C TYR A 89 0.92 6.33 10.25
N GLU A 90 0.45 7.56 10.44
CA GLU A 90 0.50 8.29 11.70
C GLU A 90 -0.26 7.56 12.80
N GLN A 91 -1.42 6.99 12.48
CA GLN A 91 -2.17 6.14 13.40
C GLN A 91 -1.32 4.95 13.88
N LEU A 92 -0.58 4.31 12.98
CA LEU A 92 0.28 3.17 13.29
C LEU A 92 1.52 3.57 14.12
N VAL A 93 2.04 4.77 13.92
CA VAL A 93 3.13 5.32 14.73
C VAL A 93 2.66 5.63 16.16
N ASN A 94 1.41 6.05 16.32
CA ASN A 94 0.83 6.52 17.57
C ASN A 94 -0.10 5.50 18.27
N VAL A 95 0.16 4.20 18.11
CA VAL A 95 -0.61 3.15 18.81
C VAL A 95 -0.52 3.35 20.33
N PRO A 96 -1.66 3.41 21.05
CA PRO A 96 -1.68 3.72 22.48
C PRO A 96 -1.38 2.49 23.36
N PHE A 97 -0.20 1.90 23.21
CA PHE A 97 0.19 0.65 23.88
C PHE A 97 -0.04 0.67 25.40
N SER A 98 0.31 1.75 26.10
CA SER A 98 0.11 1.85 27.55
C SER A 98 -1.36 1.70 27.97
N ILE A 99 -2.28 2.27 27.18
CA ILE A 99 -3.71 2.18 27.41
C ILE A 99 -4.20 0.76 27.10
N LEU A 100 -3.78 0.19 25.98
CA LEU A 100 -4.17 -1.16 25.55
C LEU A 100 -3.70 -2.22 26.56
N ILE A 101 -2.44 -2.14 27.00
CA ILE A 101 -1.85 -3.05 28.00
C ILE A 101 -2.62 -2.97 29.31
N GLY A 102 -2.88 -1.76 29.81
CA GLY A 102 -3.61 -1.56 31.06
C GLY A 102 -5.07 -2.02 30.97
N HIS A 103 -5.72 -1.82 29.83
CA HIS A 103 -7.12 -2.17 29.64
C HIS A 103 -7.33 -3.69 29.45
N TYR A 104 -6.54 -4.33 28.59
CA TYR A 104 -6.68 -5.76 28.30
C TYR A 104 -5.91 -6.67 29.26
N GLY A 105 -5.05 -6.10 30.12
CA GLY A 105 -4.27 -6.87 31.09
C GLY A 105 -3.20 -7.75 30.44
N TRP A 106 -2.59 -7.26 29.35
CA TRP A 106 -1.62 -8.03 28.57
C TRP A 106 -0.38 -8.42 29.37
N ASN A 107 0.02 -9.68 29.22
CA ASN A 107 1.32 -10.16 29.67
C ASN A 107 2.41 -9.82 28.64
N SER A 108 3.68 -10.01 29.00
CA SER A 108 4.81 -9.63 28.14
C SER A 108 4.83 -10.32 26.78
N MET A 109 4.29 -11.55 26.67
CA MET A 109 4.18 -12.27 25.40
C MET A 109 3.14 -11.62 24.48
N GLU A 110 1.95 -11.31 25.01
CA GLU A 110 0.88 -10.66 24.24
C GLU A 110 1.29 -9.25 23.77
N VAL A 111 2.02 -8.51 24.61
CA VAL A 111 2.61 -7.23 24.22
C VAL A 111 3.57 -7.42 23.06
N ALA A 112 4.52 -8.36 23.17
CA ALA A 112 5.52 -8.60 22.14
C ALA A 112 4.89 -9.05 20.81
N GLU A 113 3.86 -9.89 20.85
CA GLU A 113 3.13 -10.34 19.66
C GLU A 113 2.45 -9.16 18.95
N TYR A 114 1.75 -8.31 19.70
CA TYR A 114 1.08 -7.15 19.12
C TYR A 114 2.06 -6.10 18.62
N GLU A 115 3.15 -5.85 19.35
CA GLU A 115 4.25 -4.98 18.91
C GLU A 115 4.89 -5.49 17.62
N ASN A 116 5.09 -6.80 17.47
CA ASN A 116 5.62 -7.39 16.25
C ASN A 116 4.69 -7.18 15.05
N MET A 117 3.38 -7.33 15.25
CA MET A 117 2.39 -7.06 14.20
C MET A 117 2.42 -5.58 13.77
N VAL A 118 2.46 -4.66 14.74
CA VAL A 118 2.60 -3.21 14.46
C VAL A 118 3.92 -2.90 13.76
N HIS A 119 5.01 -3.54 14.18
CA HIS A 119 6.32 -3.41 13.55
C HIS A 119 6.28 -3.85 12.09
N ARG A 120 5.71 -5.02 11.81
CA ARG A 120 5.58 -5.54 10.45
C ARG A 120 4.78 -4.61 9.55
N ALA A 121 3.66 -4.08 10.05
CA ALA A 121 2.87 -3.09 9.32
C ALA A 121 3.69 -1.80 9.03
N LYS A 122 4.56 -1.37 9.96
CA LYS A 122 5.44 -0.20 9.75
C LYS A 122 6.48 -0.46 8.67
N GLU A 123 7.00 -1.69 8.57
CA GLU A 123 7.94 -2.06 7.50
C GLU A 123 7.29 -1.96 6.11
N ILE A 124 6.06 -2.45 5.97
CA ILE A 124 5.29 -2.34 4.73
C ILE A 124 5.02 -0.88 4.39
N TRP A 125 4.63 -0.08 5.39
CA TRP A 125 4.44 1.36 5.20
C TRP A 125 5.71 2.08 4.78
N ARG A 126 6.89 1.69 5.29
CA ARG A 126 8.16 2.26 4.84
C ARG A 126 8.36 2.05 3.34
N TYR A 127 8.07 0.84 2.84
CA TYR A 127 8.07 0.58 1.40
C TYR A 127 7.09 1.51 0.65
N PHE A 128 5.85 1.67 1.14
CA PHE A 128 4.90 2.60 0.51
C PHE A 128 5.36 4.05 0.53
N LEU A 129 5.99 4.51 1.60
CA LEU A 129 6.51 5.87 1.70
C LEU A 129 7.65 6.10 0.70
N ASP A 130 8.51 5.10 0.50
CA ASP A 130 9.54 5.14 -0.53
C ASP A 130 8.90 5.20 -1.93
N GLU A 131 7.88 4.40 -2.21
CA GLU A 131 7.13 4.46 -3.49
C GLU A 131 6.37 5.79 -3.68
N ILE A 132 5.83 6.38 -2.61
CA ILE A 132 5.15 7.69 -2.70
C ILE A 132 6.16 8.80 -2.99
N THR A 133 7.35 8.73 -2.39
CA THR A 133 8.38 9.77 -2.44
C THR A 133 9.26 9.66 -3.70
N TYR A 134 9.55 8.43 -4.12
CA TYR A 134 10.53 8.11 -5.17
C TYR A 134 9.95 7.26 -6.31
N GLY A 135 8.73 6.72 -6.18
CA GLY A 135 8.11 5.84 -7.16
C GLY A 135 7.76 6.53 -8.49
N SER A 136 8.24 5.89 -9.55
CA SER A 136 8.04 6.06 -11.01
C SER A 136 7.42 7.37 -11.51
N PHE A 137 8.29 8.33 -11.82
CA PHE A 137 7.98 9.49 -12.67
C PHE A 137 8.05 9.11 -14.16
N GLU A 138 7.23 8.14 -14.61
CA GLU A 138 6.85 8.05 -16.03
C GLU A 138 5.47 8.70 -16.25
N ALA A 139 5.32 9.94 -15.78
CA ALA A 139 4.33 10.87 -16.33
C ALA A 139 5.05 11.82 -17.30
N SER A 140 5.46 11.28 -18.44
CA SER A 140 5.85 12.05 -19.63
C SER A 140 4.68 12.90 -20.10
N THR A 141 4.60 14.16 -19.66
CA THR A 141 3.81 15.24 -20.32
C THR A 141 4.34 16.65 -20.08
N THR A 142 5.60 16.84 -19.64
CA THR A 142 6.23 18.17 -19.71
C THR A 142 7.12 18.24 -20.95
N PRO A 143 6.84 19.13 -21.94
CA PRO A 143 7.81 19.39 -22.98
C PRO A 143 9.00 20.04 -22.28
N VAL A 144 10.10 19.30 -22.21
CA VAL A 144 11.37 19.79 -21.74
C VAL A 144 11.82 20.88 -22.72
N ASN A 145 11.57 22.13 -22.38
CA ASN A 145 12.12 23.28 -23.08
C ASN A 145 13.61 23.37 -22.71
N ARG A 146 14.43 22.49 -23.30
CA ARG A 146 15.89 22.60 -23.24
C ARG A 146 16.29 23.78 -24.12
N PRO A 147 17.07 24.75 -23.61
CA PRO A 147 17.72 25.71 -24.49
C PRO A 147 18.65 24.95 -25.43
N ILE A 148 18.45 25.13 -26.74
CA ILE A 148 19.38 24.68 -27.77
C ILE A 148 20.63 25.53 -27.59
N ILE A 149 21.67 24.97 -26.96
CA ILE A 149 23.00 25.56 -27.02
C ILE A 149 23.55 25.20 -28.40
N ASN A 150 23.55 26.17 -29.32
CA ASN A 150 24.23 26.08 -30.60
C ASN A 150 25.74 26.09 -30.34
N TYR A 151 26.40 24.96 -30.56
CA TYR A 151 27.87 24.84 -30.53
C TYR A 151 28.51 25.02 -31.90
N GLU A 152 28.01 25.96 -32.71
CA GLU A 152 28.72 26.38 -33.91
C GLU A 152 29.27 27.79 -33.70
N THR A 153 30.57 27.91 -33.96
CA THR A 153 31.39 29.13 -34.02
C THR A 153 32.14 29.52 -32.74
N LEU A 154 33.14 28.71 -32.38
CA LEU A 154 34.41 29.26 -31.87
C LEU A 154 35.50 28.92 -32.90
N GLU A 155 35.55 29.70 -33.97
CA GLU A 155 36.69 29.73 -34.87
C GLU A 155 37.90 30.36 -34.14
N ILE A 156 38.95 29.54 -34.02
CA ILE A 156 40.33 29.84 -34.41
C ILE A 156 40.88 31.22 -34.01
N SER A 157 41.75 31.23 -32.98
CA SER A 157 42.96 32.06 -33.02
C SER A 157 43.96 31.64 -31.96
N GLN A 158 44.92 30.81 -32.33
CA GLN A 158 46.28 30.91 -31.81
C GLN A 158 47.25 30.64 -32.97
N SER A 159 47.81 31.73 -33.48
CA SER A 159 48.97 31.74 -34.37
C SER A 159 50.24 31.53 -33.54
N ASP A 160 51.19 30.79 -34.09
CA ASP A 160 52.61 30.81 -33.70
C ASP A 160 53.22 32.22 -33.89
#